data_AF-A0A7K4M1D9-F1
#
_entry.id   AF-A0A7K4M1D9-F1
#
_cell.length_a   1.000
_cell.length_b   1.000
_cell.length_c   1.000
_cell.angle_alpha   90.00
_cell.angle_beta   90.00
_cell.angle_gamma   90.00
#
_symmetry.space_group_name_H-M   'P 1'
#
loop_
_entity.id
_entity.type
_entity.pdbx_description
1 polymer ?
#
loop_
_entity_poly.entity_id
_entity_poly.type
_entity_poly.pdbx_seq_one_letter_code
_entity_poly.pdbx_strand_id
1 'polypeptide(L)'
;RRAMAVMRVNLRALTSWVGIARIFAIVLSCIAFSLVASTGIYGGAYGTWCMFTWCFCFAVTVLIVLLELLELYPKLPLSWDDFTSAFSMLAALMIFTTSVVFPSTFISSPCNSDTCARQAAATAISCLCFLAYALEVGLTRAKPGDISSFLSTVPGLLKVFEAYVACLIFSLLGDVGSEPALQWCVAVYAICFIITLLIIIMTIGRCLAYMPCPLEKMLVGYNALALVMYLTVTVIWPLYSFRNTRRPNPCGANCWWNKRLGVTFLTIFNLLAYLVDLVYSTKMVFVTVP
;
A
#
# COMPACT_ATOMS: atom_id res chain seq x y z
N ARG A 1 -45.12 13.66 -15.93
CA ARG A 1 -44.77 12.35 -15.33
C ARG A 1 -43.26 12.26 -15.28
N ARG A 2 -42.67 12.45 -14.09
CA ARG A 2 -41.22 12.26 -13.86
C ARG A 2 -40.90 10.79 -14.06
N ALA A 3 -40.01 10.48 -14.98
CA ALA A 3 -39.43 9.14 -15.08
C ALA A 3 -38.73 8.86 -13.74
N MET A 4 -39.29 7.94 -12.95
CA MET A 4 -38.51 7.27 -11.91
C MET A 4 -37.39 6.56 -12.65
N ALA A 5 -36.16 7.06 -12.50
CA ALA A 5 -34.98 6.31 -12.85
C ALA A 5 -35.03 5.04 -11.98
N VAL A 6 -35.51 3.94 -12.56
CA VAL A 6 -35.39 2.62 -11.95
C VAL A 6 -33.89 2.39 -11.84
N MET A 7 -33.37 2.50 -10.63
CA MET A 7 -31.98 2.17 -10.33
C MET A 7 -31.80 0.70 -10.70
N ARG A 8 -31.20 0.43 -11.86
CA ARG A 8 -30.86 -0.95 -12.25
C ARG A 8 -29.70 -1.37 -11.37
N VAL A 9 -30.03 -2.09 -10.31
CA VAL A 9 -29.05 -2.67 -9.38
C VAL A 9 -28.39 -3.85 -10.09
N ASN A 10 -27.09 -3.75 -10.38
CA ASN A 10 -26.36 -4.83 -11.03
C ASN A 10 -25.91 -5.88 -10.00
N LEU A 11 -26.79 -6.83 -9.68
CA LEU A 11 -26.50 -7.93 -8.76
C LEU A 11 -25.37 -8.85 -9.23
N ARG A 12 -25.01 -8.84 -10.52
CA ARG A 12 -23.88 -9.61 -11.07
C ARG A 12 -22.53 -9.09 -10.58
N ALA A 13 -22.43 -7.79 -10.25
CA ALA A 13 -21.23 -7.23 -9.64
C ALA A 13 -20.97 -7.87 -8.26
N LEU A 14 -22.02 -8.07 -7.46
CA LEU A 14 -21.96 -8.69 -6.13
C LEU A 14 -21.75 -10.22 -6.15
N THR A 15 -22.29 -10.91 -7.17
CA THR A 15 -22.18 -12.38 -7.29
C THR A 15 -20.91 -12.86 -7.99
N SER A 16 -20.09 -11.95 -8.51
CA SER A 16 -18.77 -12.30 -9.03
C SER A 16 -17.83 -12.74 -7.91
N TRP A 17 -16.86 -13.63 -8.19
CA TRP A 17 -15.84 -14.05 -7.22
C TRP A 17 -15.09 -12.87 -6.57
N VAL A 18 -14.85 -11.81 -7.36
CA VAL A 18 -14.24 -10.55 -6.90
C VAL A 18 -15.19 -9.78 -5.98
N GLY A 19 -16.47 -9.68 -6.34
CA GLY A 19 -17.49 -9.04 -5.49
C GLY A 19 -17.66 -9.72 -4.14
N ILE A 20 -17.64 -11.06 -4.11
CA ILE A 20 -17.71 -11.84 -2.86
C ILE A 20 -16.49 -11.56 -1.98
N ALA A 21 -15.29 -11.52 -2.55
CA ALA A 21 -14.07 -11.18 -1.82
C ALA A 21 -14.15 -9.77 -1.20
N ARG A 22 -14.68 -8.78 -1.94
CA ARG A 22 -14.89 -7.41 -1.44
C ARG A 22 -15.90 -7.35 -0.30
N ILE A 23 -17.02 -8.08 -0.39
CA ILE A 23 -18.01 -8.14 0.70
C ILE A 23 -17.36 -8.72 1.96
N PHE A 24 -16.58 -9.79 1.82
CA PHE A 24 -15.87 -10.41 2.93
C PHE A 24 -14.85 -9.43 3.54
N ALA A 25 -14.10 -8.70 2.71
CA ALA A 25 -13.17 -7.67 3.16
C ALA A 25 -13.88 -6.53 3.93
N ILE A 26 -15.06 -6.08 3.47
CA ILE A 26 -15.90 -5.09 4.16
C ILE A 26 -16.33 -5.60 5.53
N VAL A 27 -16.87 -6.82 5.61
CA VAL A 27 -17.34 -7.40 6.87
C VAL A 27 -16.19 -7.57 7.85
N LEU A 28 -15.06 -8.13 7.40
CA LEU A 28 -13.91 -8.37 8.27
C LEU A 28 -13.25 -7.07 8.75
N SER A 29 -13.08 -6.08 7.87
CA SER A 29 -12.56 -4.76 8.28
C SER A 29 -13.48 -4.09 9.29
N CYS A 30 -14.80 -4.20 9.10
CA CYS A 30 -15.81 -3.71 10.04
C CYS A 30 -15.69 -4.36 11.42
N ILE A 31 -15.58 -5.68 11.47
CA ILE A 31 -15.44 -6.40 12.73
C ILE A 31 -14.10 -6.03 13.40
N ALA A 32 -13.01 -5.93 12.64
CA ALA A 32 -11.68 -5.59 13.18
C ALA A 32 -11.68 -4.22 13.89
N PHE A 33 -12.12 -3.15 13.22
CA PHE A 33 -12.12 -1.82 13.86
C PHE A 33 -13.17 -1.73 14.98
N SER A 34 -14.33 -2.39 14.84
CA SER A 34 -15.38 -2.36 15.86
C SER A 34 -14.92 -3.05 17.15
N LEU A 35 -14.20 -4.17 17.01
CA LEU A 35 -13.66 -4.90 18.14
C LEU A 35 -12.58 -4.10 18.85
N VAL A 36 -11.68 -3.45 18.12
CA VAL A 36 -10.66 -2.56 18.72
C VAL A 36 -11.29 -1.32 19.35
N ALA A 37 -12.27 -0.69 18.70
CA ALA A 37 -13.01 0.44 19.26
C ALA A 37 -13.68 0.07 20.59
N SER A 38 -14.23 -1.15 20.69
CA SER A 38 -14.88 -1.64 21.92
C SER A 38 -13.91 -1.79 23.11
N THR A 39 -12.61 -1.94 22.85
CA THR A 39 -11.60 -2.04 23.92
C THR A 39 -11.23 -0.68 24.49
N GLY A 40 -11.44 0.41 23.74
CA GLY A 40 -11.05 1.77 24.15
C GLY A 40 -9.55 2.02 24.30
N ILE A 41 -8.71 1.00 24.06
CA ILE A 41 -7.25 1.03 24.31
C ILE A 41 -6.52 0.92 22.96
N TYR A 42 -6.51 2.02 22.21
CA TYR A 42 -5.78 2.14 20.92
C TYR A 42 -4.90 3.40 20.88
N GLY A 43 -4.38 3.81 22.03
CA GLY A 43 -3.59 5.04 22.18
C GLY A 43 -2.24 5.02 21.46
N GLY A 44 -1.80 6.20 21.00
CA GLY A 44 -0.51 6.41 20.36
C GLY A 44 -0.54 6.31 18.83
N ALA A 45 0.54 6.76 18.19
CA ALA A 45 0.62 6.90 16.73
C ALA A 45 0.35 5.58 15.98
N TYR A 46 0.85 4.45 16.50
CA TYR A 46 0.65 3.13 15.89
C TYR A 46 -0.81 2.65 15.97
N GLY A 47 -1.49 2.89 17.09
CA GLY A 47 -2.91 2.54 17.26
C GLY A 47 -3.82 3.40 16.38
N THR A 48 -3.56 4.70 16.31
CA THR A 48 -4.27 5.61 15.39
C THR A 48 -4.07 5.20 13.93
N TRP A 49 -2.85 4.82 13.54
CA TRP A 49 -2.55 4.36 12.19
C TRP A 49 -3.30 3.06 11.83
N CYS A 50 -3.40 2.12 12.79
CA CYS A 50 -4.17 0.89 12.60
C CYS A 50 -5.67 1.16 12.43
N MET A 51 -6.24 2.01 13.29
CA MET A 51 -7.65 2.40 13.19
C MET A 51 -7.95 3.14 11.88
N PHE A 52 -7.09 4.09 11.48
CA PHE A 52 -7.20 4.78 10.21
C PHE A 52 -7.23 3.80 9.04
N THR A 53 -6.32 2.83 9.04
CA THR A 53 -6.20 1.84 7.97
C THR A 53 -7.45 0.99 7.83
N TRP A 54 -7.98 0.42 8.92
CA TRP A 54 -9.20 -0.39 8.86
C TRP A 54 -10.40 0.42 8.38
N CYS A 55 -10.58 1.64 8.91
CA CYS A 55 -11.67 2.53 8.51
C CYS A 55 -11.55 2.99 7.05
N PHE A 56 -10.35 3.34 6.60
CA PHE A 56 -10.08 3.78 5.22
C PHE A 56 -10.34 2.63 4.24
N CYS A 57 -9.83 1.44 4.52
CA CYS A 57 -10.07 0.27 3.67
C CYS A 57 -11.56 -0.09 3.61
N PHE A 58 -12.26 -0.05 4.76
CA PHE A 58 -13.71 -0.24 4.81
C PHE A 58 -14.46 0.78 3.95
N ALA A 59 -14.22 2.08 4.18
CA ALA A 59 -14.95 3.16 3.52
C ALA A 59 -14.78 3.14 2.00
N VAL A 60 -13.53 2.97 1.53
CA VAL A 60 -13.26 2.97 0.08
C VAL A 60 -13.76 1.69 -0.57
N THR A 61 -13.68 0.52 0.07
CA THR A 61 -14.24 -0.72 -0.50
C THR A 61 -15.76 -0.66 -0.59
N VAL A 62 -16.43 -0.08 0.42
CA VAL A 62 -17.88 0.20 0.35
C VAL A 62 -18.18 1.14 -0.81
N LEU A 63 -17.40 2.22 -0.98
CA LEU A 63 -17.57 3.15 -2.10
C LEU A 63 -17.42 2.46 -3.46
N ILE A 64 -16.41 1.59 -3.62
CA ILE A 64 -16.19 0.80 -4.84
C ILE A 64 -17.39 -0.09 -5.13
N VAL A 65 -17.85 -0.86 -4.14
CA VAL A 65 -19.02 -1.75 -4.30
C VAL A 65 -20.27 -0.95 -4.64
N LEU A 66 -20.49 0.22 -4.03
CA LEU A 66 -21.61 1.10 -4.36
C LEU A 66 -21.52 1.63 -5.79
N LEU A 67 -20.35 2.09 -6.24
CA LEU A 67 -20.17 2.61 -7.60
C LEU A 67 -20.37 1.54 -8.67
N GLU A 68 -19.99 0.28 -8.39
CA GLU A 68 -20.25 -0.87 -9.26
C GLU A 68 -21.73 -1.26 -9.28
N LEU A 69 -22.37 -1.26 -8.10
CA LEU A 69 -23.78 -1.61 -7.96
C LEU A 69 -24.69 -0.63 -8.69
N LEU A 70 -24.31 0.65 -8.70
CA LEU A 70 -25.03 1.75 -9.32
C LEU A 70 -24.63 1.98 -10.79
N GLU A 71 -23.69 1.20 -11.33
CA GLU A 71 -23.13 1.35 -12.68
C GLU A 71 -22.70 2.80 -13.00
N LEU A 72 -22.16 3.51 -12.01
CA LEU A 72 -21.70 4.89 -12.16
C LEU A 72 -20.25 4.99 -12.63
N TYR A 73 -19.50 3.89 -12.56
CA TYR A 73 -18.10 3.81 -12.99
C TYR A 73 -17.81 4.23 -14.45
N PRO A 74 -18.65 3.94 -15.48
CA PRO A 74 -18.33 4.31 -16.86
C PRO A 74 -18.45 5.82 -17.13
N LYS A 75 -18.98 6.61 -16.18
CA LYS A 75 -19.05 8.08 -16.29
C LYS A 75 -17.80 8.77 -15.76
N LEU A 76 -16.92 8.03 -15.09
CA LEU A 76 -15.67 8.57 -14.56
C LEU A 76 -14.60 8.56 -15.66
N PRO A 77 -13.80 9.62 -15.80
CA PRO A 77 -12.69 9.68 -16.75
C PRO A 77 -11.47 8.88 -16.24
N LEU A 78 -11.69 7.67 -15.70
CA LEU A 78 -10.69 6.83 -15.05
C LEU A 78 -10.80 5.39 -15.57
N SER A 79 -9.69 4.66 -15.67
CA SER A 79 -9.74 3.20 -15.82
C SER A 79 -10.19 2.57 -14.50
N TRP A 80 -11.45 2.11 -14.47
CA TRP A 80 -12.03 1.53 -13.26
C TRP A 80 -11.30 0.26 -12.79
N ASP A 81 -10.90 -0.61 -13.71
CA ASP A 81 -10.18 -1.84 -13.38
C ASP A 81 -8.78 -1.55 -12.79
N ASP A 82 -8.10 -0.53 -13.32
CA ASP A 82 -6.79 -0.07 -12.83
C ASP A 82 -6.90 0.55 -11.46
N PHE A 83 -7.92 1.39 -11.26
CA PHE A 83 -8.18 2.02 -9.97
C PHE A 83 -8.48 0.98 -8.89
N THR A 84 -9.38 0.04 -9.17
CA THR A 84 -9.77 -0.98 -8.19
C THR A 84 -8.66 -1.99 -7.93
N SER A 85 -7.86 -2.34 -8.93
CA SER A 85 -6.67 -3.18 -8.73
C SER A 85 -5.59 -2.46 -7.91
N ALA A 86 -5.27 -1.20 -8.21
CA ALA A 86 -4.32 -0.42 -7.42
C ALA A 86 -4.78 -0.25 -5.97
N PHE A 87 -6.08 0.01 -5.76
CA PHE A 87 -6.65 0.15 -4.43
C PHE A 87 -6.61 -1.17 -3.65
N SER A 88 -7.02 -2.29 -4.24
CA SER A 88 -6.98 -3.60 -3.57
C SER A 88 -5.56 -4.02 -3.19
N MET A 89 -4.56 -3.71 -4.02
CA MET A 89 -3.15 -3.88 -3.70
C MET A 89 -2.72 -3.02 -2.50
N LEU A 90 -3.07 -1.73 -2.52
CA LEU A 90 -2.78 -0.81 -1.42
C LEU A 90 -3.45 -1.27 -0.11
N ALA A 91 -4.72 -1.68 -0.19
CA ALA A 91 -5.48 -2.18 0.96
C ALA A 91 -4.85 -3.46 1.52
N ALA A 92 -4.42 -4.41 0.68
CA ALA A 92 -3.71 -5.60 1.12
C ALA A 92 -2.43 -5.24 1.90
N LEU A 93 -1.62 -4.31 1.38
CA LEU A 93 -0.37 -3.88 2.03
C LEU A 93 -0.63 -3.16 3.36
N MET A 94 -1.62 -2.26 3.41
CA MET A 94 -1.97 -1.56 4.63
C MET A 94 -2.56 -2.49 5.69
N ILE A 95 -3.42 -3.43 5.31
CA ILE A 95 -4.01 -4.39 6.27
C ILE A 95 -2.98 -5.42 6.72
N PHE A 96 -2.06 -5.84 5.86
CA PHE A 96 -0.94 -6.71 6.25
C PHE A 96 -0.10 -6.07 7.35
N THR A 97 0.30 -4.82 7.15
CA THR A 97 1.14 -4.09 8.09
C THR A 97 0.41 -3.78 9.39
N THR A 98 -0.88 -3.43 9.39
CA THR A 98 -1.63 -3.33 10.66
C THR A 98 -1.73 -4.65 11.39
N SER A 99 -1.90 -5.77 10.67
CA SER A 99 -1.97 -7.11 11.25
C SER A 99 -0.66 -7.54 11.93
N VAL A 100 0.47 -6.96 11.55
CA VAL A 100 1.78 -7.20 12.18
C VAL A 100 2.07 -6.16 13.27
N VAL A 101 1.82 -4.88 13.00
CA VAL A 101 2.16 -3.77 13.90
C VAL A 101 1.27 -3.77 15.15
N PHE A 102 -0.04 -4.00 15.00
CA PHE A 102 -0.98 -3.96 16.11
C PHE A 102 -0.67 -5.00 17.21
N PRO A 103 -0.52 -6.31 16.92
CA PRO A 103 -0.16 -7.27 17.97
C PRO A 103 1.22 -6.96 18.56
N SER A 104 2.20 -6.57 17.75
CA SER A 104 3.56 -6.28 18.24
C SER A 104 3.66 -5.10 19.21
N THR A 105 2.68 -4.19 19.18
CA THR A 105 2.67 -2.96 20.00
C THR A 105 1.70 -3.03 21.17
N PHE A 106 0.56 -3.70 21.02
CA PHE A 106 -0.50 -3.73 22.04
C PHE A 106 -0.62 -5.06 22.78
N ILE A 107 -0.21 -6.18 22.19
CA ILE A 107 -0.28 -7.50 22.84
C ILE A 107 1.05 -7.79 23.52
N SER A 108 1.10 -7.59 24.83
CA SER A 108 2.23 -8.02 25.67
C SER A 108 1.94 -9.38 26.29
N SER A 109 2.90 -10.30 26.25
CA SER A 109 2.82 -11.56 26.98
C SER A 109 3.19 -11.36 28.45
N PRO A 110 2.44 -11.89 29.43
CA PRO A 110 1.27 -12.77 29.34
C PRO A 110 -0.08 -12.04 29.22
N CYS A 111 -1.00 -12.67 28.50
CA CYS A 111 -2.31 -12.15 28.11
C CYS A 111 -3.41 -12.75 29.01
N ASN A 112 -3.74 -12.10 30.13
CA ASN A 112 -4.72 -12.62 31.11
C ASN A 112 -6.05 -11.83 31.17
N SER A 113 -6.23 -10.80 30.32
CA SER A 113 -7.42 -9.94 30.34
C SER A 113 -8.33 -10.17 29.14
N ASP A 114 -9.65 -9.98 29.33
CA ASP A 114 -10.66 -10.00 28.26
C ASP A 114 -10.34 -9.02 27.13
N THR A 115 -9.68 -7.90 27.46
CA THR A 115 -9.21 -6.89 26.49
C THR A 115 -8.17 -7.46 25.54
N CYS A 116 -7.26 -8.29 26.06
CA CYS A 116 -6.19 -8.90 25.27
C CYS A 116 -6.74 -10.00 24.35
N ALA A 117 -7.74 -10.78 24.81
CA ALA A 117 -8.46 -11.73 23.96
C ALA A 117 -9.18 -11.03 22.79
N ARG A 118 -9.83 -9.89 23.03
CA ARG A 118 -10.46 -9.07 21.98
C ARG A 118 -9.43 -8.50 21.00
N GLN A 119 -8.28 -8.03 21.47
CA GLN A 119 -7.20 -7.56 20.61
C GLN A 119 -6.62 -8.69 19.75
N ALA A 120 -6.41 -9.88 20.31
CA ALA A 120 -5.96 -11.05 19.57
C ALA A 120 -6.99 -11.45 18.49
N ALA A 121 -8.27 -11.49 18.83
CA ALA A 121 -9.34 -11.74 17.86
C ALA A 121 -9.36 -10.67 16.74
N ALA A 122 -9.17 -9.39 17.07
CA ALA A 122 -9.10 -8.32 16.07
C ALA A 122 -7.93 -8.54 15.10
N THR A 123 -6.77 -8.99 15.60
CA THR A 123 -5.61 -9.29 14.74
C THR A 123 -5.83 -10.50 13.84
N ALA A 124 -6.48 -11.56 14.35
CA ALA A 124 -6.84 -12.71 13.54
C ALA A 124 -7.81 -12.33 12.40
N ILE A 125 -8.81 -11.49 12.72
CA ILE A 125 -9.78 -10.98 11.74
C ILE A 125 -9.09 -10.05 10.74
N SER A 126 -8.15 -9.21 11.17
CA SER A 126 -7.33 -8.39 10.28
C SER A 126 -6.48 -9.24 9.33
N CYS A 127 -5.93 -10.36 9.81
CA CYS A 127 -5.20 -11.32 8.98
C CYS A 127 -6.10 -11.98 7.92
N LEU A 128 -7.32 -12.38 8.30
CA LEU A 128 -8.32 -12.87 7.35
C LEU A 128 -8.71 -11.78 6.34
N CYS A 129 -8.77 -10.51 6.76
CA CYS A 129 -9.08 -9.38 5.90
C CYS A 129 -7.96 -9.16 4.87
N PHE A 130 -6.70 -9.30 5.30
CA PHE A 130 -5.55 -9.32 4.39
C PHE A 130 -5.69 -10.43 3.34
N LEU A 131 -6.04 -11.66 3.75
CA LEU A 131 -6.25 -12.76 2.81
C LEU A 131 -7.39 -12.46 1.82
N ALA A 132 -8.46 -11.78 2.27
CA ALA A 132 -9.55 -11.37 1.39
C ALA A 132 -9.07 -10.39 0.29
N TYR A 133 -8.31 -9.36 0.64
CA TYR A 133 -7.73 -8.44 -0.35
C TYR A 133 -6.66 -9.11 -1.22
N ALA A 134 -5.85 -10.01 -0.66
CA ALA A 134 -4.86 -10.77 -1.43
C ALA A 134 -5.53 -11.70 -2.45
N LEU A 135 -6.65 -12.33 -2.07
CA LEU A 135 -7.49 -13.11 -2.98
C LEU A 135 -8.11 -12.24 -4.07
N GLU A 136 -8.59 -11.04 -3.74
CA GLU A 136 -9.07 -10.07 -4.74
C GLU A 136 -7.97 -9.74 -5.77
N VAL A 137 -6.75 -9.43 -5.31
CA VAL A 137 -5.60 -9.17 -6.18
C VAL A 137 -5.24 -10.41 -7.02
N GLY A 138 -5.28 -11.60 -6.43
CA GLY A 138 -5.02 -12.86 -7.15
C GLY A 138 -6.08 -13.15 -8.23
N LEU A 139 -7.35 -12.96 -7.91
CA LEU A 139 -8.48 -13.18 -8.82
C LEU A 139 -8.52 -12.17 -9.96
N THR A 140 -8.18 -10.91 -9.69
CA THR A 140 -8.08 -9.88 -10.73
C THR A 140 -6.92 -10.16 -11.69
N ARG A 141 -5.82 -10.76 -11.22
CA ARG A 141 -4.71 -11.19 -12.08
C ARG A 141 -4.95 -12.48 -12.86
N ALA A 142 -5.73 -13.41 -12.32
CA ALA A 142 -5.98 -14.70 -12.95
C ALA A 142 -6.94 -14.61 -14.15
N LYS A 143 -7.60 -13.47 -14.40
CA LYS A 143 -8.50 -13.29 -15.54
C LYS A 143 -7.69 -13.12 -16.84
N PRO A 144 -7.68 -14.11 -17.77
CA PRO A 144 -6.77 -14.14 -18.92
C PRO A 144 -7.25 -13.34 -20.14
N GLY A 145 -8.24 -12.45 -20.02
CA GLY A 145 -9.04 -12.02 -21.19
C GLY A 145 -9.31 -10.53 -21.38
N ASP A 146 -8.99 -9.66 -20.42
CA ASP A 146 -9.18 -8.21 -20.60
C ASP A 146 -7.84 -7.53 -20.86
N ILE A 147 -7.81 -6.72 -21.91
CA ILE A 147 -6.66 -5.98 -22.45
C ILE A 147 -5.79 -5.50 -21.29
N SER A 148 -4.58 -6.06 -21.22
CA SER A 148 -3.64 -5.93 -20.12
C SER A 148 -3.45 -4.48 -19.69
N SER A 149 -4.17 -4.10 -18.64
CA SER A 149 -3.88 -2.90 -17.88
C SER A 149 -2.45 -2.97 -17.37
N PHE A 150 -1.69 -1.89 -17.54
CA PHE A 150 -0.33 -1.74 -17.04
C PHE A 150 -0.20 -2.08 -15.55
N LEU A 151 -1.26 -1.90 -14.74
CA LEU A 151 -1.27 -2.25 -13.30
C LEU A 151 -1.50 -3.74 -13.00
N SER A 152 -2.00 -4.52 -13.97
CA SER A 152 -2.07 -5.99 -13.87
C SER A 152 -0.68 -6.63 -14.04
N THR A 153 0.27 -5.92 -14.64
CA THR A 153 1.64 -6.41 -14.84
C THR A 153 2.44 -6.43 -13.53
N VAL A 154 3.55 -7.18 -13.53
CA VAL A 154 4.47 -7.22 -12.38
C VAL A 154 5.02 -5.82 -12.07
N PRO A 155 5.56 -5.04 -13.04
CA PRO A 155 6.01 -3.66 -12.81
C PRO A 155 4.97 -2.73 -12.16
N GLY A 156 3.72 -2.79 -12.63
CA GLY A 156 2.64 -1.95 -12.08
C GLY A 156 2.37 -2.19 -10.58
N LEU A 157 2.41 -3.45 -10.13
CA LEU A 157 2.31 -3.79 -8.71
C LEU A 157 3.52 -3.30 -7.91
N LEU A 158 4.72 -3.43 -8.48
CA LEU A 158 5.93 -2.94 -7.82
C LEU A 158 5.87 -1.42 -7.62
N LYS A 159 5.29 -0.65 -8.55
CA LYS A 159 5.09 0.80 -8.37
C LYS A 159 4.19 1.13 -7.17
N VAL A 160 3.08 0.42 -7.00
CA VAL A 160 2.20 0.60 -5.85
C VAL A 160 2.92 0.24 -4.54
N PHE A 161 3.69 -0.86 -4.56
CA PHE A 161 4.50 -1.28 -3.43
C PHE A 161 5.60 -0.26 -3.07
N GLU A 162 6.33 0.27 -4.06
CA GLU A 162 7.36 1.31 -3.89
C GLU A 162 6.77 2.58 -3.25
N ALA A 163 5.64 3.06 -3.77
CA ALA A 163 4.95 4.22 -3.22
C ALA A 163 4.50 3.98 -1.78
N TYR A 164 3.99 2.79 -1.49
CA TYR A 164 3.56 2.41 -0.14
C TYR A 164 4.73 2.36 0.85
N VAL A 165 5.85 1.73 0.48
CA VAL A 165 7.06 1.67 1.31
C VAL A 165 7.62 3.07 1.54
N ALA A 166 7.61 3.94 0.52
CA ALA A 166 8.00 5.34 0.68
C ALA A 166 7.10 6.09 1.68
N CYS A 167 5.78 5.88 1.64
CA CYS A 167 4.85 6.42 2.65
C CYS A 167 5.20 5.94 4.08
N LEU A 168 5.56 4.66 4.24
CA LEU A 168 6.01 4.14 5.54
C LEU A 168 7.35 4.76 6.00
N ILE A 169 8.26 5.03 5.06
CA ILE A 169 9.50 5.76 5.37
C ILE A 169 9.16 7.16 5.90
N PHE A 170 8.23 7.88 5.26
CA PHE A 170 7.77 9.18 5.74
C PHE A 170 7.08 9.15 7.10
N SER A 171 6.32 8.10 7.42
CA SER A 171 5.68 7.99 8.74
C SER A 171 6.67 7.68 9.87
N LEU A 172 7.80 7.05 9.55
CA LEU A 172 8.88 6.76 10.50
C LEU A 172 9.96 7.85 10.56
N LEU A 173 10.03 8.72 9.55
CA LEU A 173 10.91 9.89 9.54
C LEU A 173 10.52 10.82 10.70
N GLY A 174 11.43 10.94 11.67
CA GLY A 174 11.35 11.93 12.73
C GLY A 174 12.16 13.18 12.38
N ASP A 175 12.51 13.95 13.41
CA ASP A 175 13.38 15.12 13.26
C ASP A 175 14.76 14.69 12.72
N VAL A 176 14.95 14.91 11.43
CA VAL A 176 16.23 14.79 10.74
C VAL A 176 16.95 16.11 10.99
N GLY A 177 17.86 16.10 11.98
CA GLY A 177 18.68 17.27 12.30
C GLY A 177 19.40 17.83 11.06
N SER A 178 20.04 18.98 11.21
CA SER A 178 20.63 19.78 10.11
C SER A 178 21.82 19.15 9.36
N GLU A 179 21.98 17.83 9.41
CA GLU A 179 23.02 17.10 8.69
C GLU A 179 22.67 17.01 7.20
N PRO A 180 23.51 17.55 6.30
CA PRO A 180 23.22 17.59 4.87
C PRO A 180 23.06 16.19 4.26
N ALA A 181 23.75 15.19 4.83
CA ALA A 181 23.66 13.80 4.39
C ALA A 181 22.26 13.20 4.63
N LEU A 182 21.61 13.51 5.76
CA LEU A 182 20.26 13.02 6.05
C LEU A 182 19.21 13.78 5.22
N GLN A 183 19.45 15.06 4.94
CA GLN A 183 18.60 15.85 4.03
C GLN A 183 18.63 15.30 2.61
N TRP A 184 19.80 14.85 2.12
CA TRP A 184 19.89 14.15 0.83
C TRP A 184 19.04 12.88 0.80
N CYS A 185 19.09 12.06 1.85
CA CYS A 185 18.27 10.86 1.95
C CYS A 185 16.76 11.18 1.86
N VAL A 186 16.31 12.21 2.59
CA VAL A 186 14.92 12.65 2.57
C VAL A 186 14.53 13.17 1.19
N ALA A 187 15.40 13.93 0.52
CA ALA A 187 15.18 14.44 -0.82
C ALA A 187 15.00 13.31 -1.83
N VAL A 188 15.86 12.28 -1.79
CA VAL A 188 15.74 11.10 -2.65
C VAL A 188 14.40 10.39 -2.43
N TYR A 189 14.00 10.15 -1.17
CA TYR A 189 12.71 9.53 -0.88
C TYR A 189 11.54 10.36 -1.44
N ALA A 190 11.60 11.69 -1.31
CA ALA A 190 10.56 12.59 -1.79
C ALA A 190 10.46 12.62 -3.32
N ILE A 191 11.60 12.76 -4.01
CA ILE A 191 11.65 12.79 -5.48
C ILE A 191 11.12 11.47 -6.04
N CYS A 192 11.60 10.33 -5.53
CA CYS A 192 11.16 9.02 -6.00
C CYS A 192 9.67 8.79 -5.70
N PHE A 193 9.21 9.19 -4.52
CA PHE A 193 7.79 9.08 -4.17
C PHE A 193 6.90 9.90 -5.11
N ILE A 194 7.24 11.17 -5.35
CA ILE A 194 6.46 12.05 -6.24
C ILE A 194 6.40 11.47 -7.64
N ILE A 195 7.53 11.03 -8.21
CA ILE A 195 7.56 10.49 -9.56
C ILE A 195 6.79 9.18 -9.65
N THR A 196 6.97 8.26 -8.69
CA THR A 196 6.20 7.00 -8.64
C THR A 196 4.69 7.26 -8.51
N LEU A 197 4.29 8.23 -7.68
CA LEU A 197 2.89 8.63 -7.53
C LEU A 197 2.34 9.19 -8.84
N LEU A 198 3.08 10.07 -9.54
CA LEU A 198 2.69 10.60 -10.84
C LEU A 198 2.51 9.47 -11.87
N ILE A 199 3.40 8.47 -11.89
CA ILE A 199 3.28 7.29 -12.76
C ILE A 199 1.97 6.54 -12.46
N ILE A 200 1.64 6.31 -11.20
CA ILE A 200 0.39 5.64 -10.79
C ILE A 200 -0.82 6.45 -11.25
N ILE A 201 -0.86 7.76 -10.99
CA ILE A 201 -1.97 8.63 -11.39
C ILE A 201 -2.13 8.67 -12.91
N MET A 202 -1.04 8.84 -13.66
CA MET A 202 -1.08 8.87 -15.13
C MET A 202 -1.59 7.55 -15.70
N THR A 203 -1.25 6.43 -15.06
CA THR A 203 -1.73 5.10 -15.45
C THR A 203 -3.24 4.97 -15.26
N ILE A 204 -3.75 5.29 -14.06
CA ILE A 204 -5.19 5.22 -13.73
C ILE A 204 -6.00 6.24 -14.54
N GLY A 205 -5.42 7.41 -14.84
CA GLY A 205 -6.08 8.46 -15.62
C GLY A 205 -6.15 8.19 -17.12
N ARG A 206 -5.64 7.05 -17.62
CA ARG A 206 -5.47 6.74 -19.06
C ARG A 206 -4.70 7.81 -19.85
N CYS A 207 -4.00 8.73 -19.17
CA CYS A 207 -3.23 9.80 -19.79
C CYS A 207 -1.97 9.28 -20.50
N LEU A 208 -1.58 8.02 -20.23
CA LEU A 208 -0.46 7.36 -20.92
C LEU A 208 -0.68 7.27 -22.44
N ALA A 209 -1.93 7.10 -22.90
CA ALA A 209 -2.24 6.98 -24.32
C ALA A 209 -2.11 8.31 -25.09
N TYR A 210 -2.07 9.45 -24.38
CA TYR A 210 -1.95 10.78 -24.99
C TYR A 210 -0.49 11.23 -25.15
N MET A 211 0.47 10.50 -24.58
CA MET A 211 1.88 10.86 -24.60
C MET A 211 2.57 10.24 -25.85
N PRO A 212 3.11 11.05 -26.78
CA PRO A 212 3.75 10.57 -28.01
C PRO A 212 5.18 10.03 -27.81
N CYS A 213 5.67 9.96 -26.57
CA CYS A 213 7.02 9.50 -26.24
C CYS A 213 7.06 8.00 -25.92
N PRO A 214 8.21 7.31 -26.10
CA PRO A 214 8.37 5.91 -25.70
C PRO A 214 8.42 5.81 -24.16
N LEU A 215 7.24 5.89 -23.54
CA LEU A 215 7.02 5.91 -22.09
C LEU A 215 7.73 4.75 -21.39
N GLU A 216 7.73 3.58 -22.00
CA GLU A 216 8.40 2.38 -21.47
C GLU A 216 9.91 2.57 -21.32
N LYS A 217 10.56 3.22 -22.30
CA LYS A 217 12.01 3.51 -22.24
C LYS A 217 12.33 4.56 -21.19
N MET A 218 11.47 5.59 -21.07
CA MET A 218 11.60 6.62 -20.04
C MET A 218 11.43 6.01 -18.64
N LEU A 219 10.48 5.09 -18.48
CA LEU A 219 10.21 4.40 -17.22
C LEU A 219 11.39 3.52 -16.79
N VAL A 220 11.99 2.77 -17.73
CA VAL A 220 13.23 2.01 -17.46
C VAL A 220 14.37 2.94 -17.03
N GLY A 221 14.55 4.07 -17.72
CA GLY A 221 15.55 5.08 -17.35
C GLY A 221 15.32 5.65 -15.95
N TYR A 222 14.07 5.97 -15.61
CA TYR A 222 13.71 6.42 -14.26
C TYR A 222 13.98 5.35 -13.21
N ASN A 223 13.59 4.09 -13.46
CA ASN A 223 13.84 2.99 -12.52
C ASN A 223 15.32 2.76 -12.28
N ALA A 224 16.15 2.88 -13.32
CA ALA A 224 17.60 2.82 -13.18
C ALA A 224 18.14 3.99 -12.33
N LEU A 225 17.65 5.21 -12.57
CA LEU A 225 18.03 6.40 -11.80
C LEU A 225 17.60 6.26 -10.33
N ALA A 226 16.37 5.85 -10.08
CA ALA A 226 15.82 5.61 -8.74
C ALA A 226 16.63 4.55 -8.00
N LEU A 227 16.98 3.44 -8.66
CA LEU A 227 17.84 2.41 -8.08
C LEU A 227 19.19 2.98 -7.63
N VAL A 228 19.86 3.76 -8.49
CA VAL A 228 21.15 4.40 -8.14
C VAL A 228 20.99 5.36 -6.97
N MET A 229 19.95 6.20 -6.96
CA MET A 229 19.69 7.11 -5.84
C MET A 229 19.43 6.32 -4.54
N TYR A 230 18.60 5.27 -4.56
CA TYR A 230 18.34 4.42 -3.40
C TYR A 230 19.60 3.67 -2.92
N LEU A 231 20.52 3.29 -3.81
CA LEU A 231 21.82 2.72 -3.41
C LEU A 231 22.61 3.71 -2.55
N THR A 232 22.66 4.99 -2.95
CA THR A 232 23.36 6.02 -2.16
C THR A 232 22.74 6.15 -0.76
N VAL A 233 21.41 6.18 -0.70
CA VAL A 233 20.70 6.38 0.57
C VAL A 233 20.79 5.17 1.48
N THR A 234 20.79 3.96 0.93
CA THR A 234 20.95 2.70 1.69
C THR A 234 22.28 2.67 2.44
N VAL A 235 23.32 3.32 1.91
CA VAL A 235 24.63 3.43 2.56
C VAL A 235 24.69 4.65 3.49
N ILE A 236 24.27 5.81 3.01
CA ILE A 236 24.38 7.09 3.76
C ILE A 236 23.49 7.08 5.01
N TRP A 237 22.25 6.59 4.91
CA TRP A 237 21.31 6.60 6.02
C TRP A 237 21.85 5.88 7.27
N PRO A 238 22.20 4.58 7.24
CA PRO A 238 22.69 3.90 8.43
C PRO A 238 24.02 4.48 8.94
N LEU A 239 24.93 4.89 8.04
CA LEU A 239 26.22 5.47 8.43
C LEU A 239 26.06 6.72 9.29
N TYR A 240 25.16 7.63 8.92
CA TYR A 240 24.94 8.88 9.65
C TYR A 240 23.92 8.73 10.78
N SER A 241 22.91 7.89 10.61
CA SER A 241 21.82 7.71 11.57
C SER A 241 22.26 6.97 12.85
N PHE A 242 23.25 6.08 12.74
CA PHE A 242 23.82 5.31 13.85
C PHE A 242 25.23 5.74 14.24
N ARG A 243 25.77 6.81 13.65
CA ARG A 243 27.09 7.34 14.01
C ARG A 243 27.07 7.74 15.49
N ASN A 244 27.98 7.15 16.28
CA ASN A 244 28.18 7.44 17.70
C ASN A 244 26.94 7.28 18.60
N THR A 245 25.89 6.58 18.15
CA THR A 245 24.65 6.42 18.90
C THR A 245 24.36 4.94 19.17
N ARG A 246 24.54 4.52 20.44
CA ARG A 246 24.15 3.19 20.91
C ARG A 246 22.66 3.17 21.21
N ARG A 247 22.02 2.01 21.09
CA ARG A 247 20.59 1.83 21.44
C ARG A 247 20.39 2.23 22.92
N PRO A 248 19.52 3.20 23.22
CA PRO A 248 19.20 3.56 24.60
C PRO A 248 18.60 2.35 25.33
N ASN A 249 18.89 2.18 26.62
CA ASN A 249 18.25 1.17 27.46
C ASN A 249 17.72 1.85 28.73
N PRO A 250 16.40 1.83 29.02
CA PRO A 250 15.31 1.16 28.29
C PRO A 250 14.82 1.95 27.07
N CYS A 251 14.47 1.23 26.00
CA CYS A 251 13.93 1.78 24.74
C CYS A 251 12.60 1.07 24.47
N GLY A 252 11.50 1.76 24.79
CA GLY A 252 10.13 1.28 24.60
C GLY A 252 9.64 1.36 23.15
N ALA A 253 8.35 1.15 22.93
CA ALA A 253 7.75 1.08 21.59
C ALA A 253 7.95 2.35 20.72
N ASN A 254 8.02 3.54 21.33
CA ASN A 254 8.14 4.82 20.62
C ASN A 254 9.58 5.36 20.53
N CYS A 255 10.58 4.48 20.60
CA CYS A 255 11.98 4.87 20.65
C CYS A 255 12.50 5.36 19.28
N TRP A 256 13.21 6.50 19.26
CA TRP A 256 13.76 7.10 18.04
C TRP A 256 14.72 6.16 17.30
N TRP A 257 15.47 5.35 18.05
CA TRP A 257 16.43 4.39 17.50
C TRP A 257 15.72 3.29 16.71
N ASN A 258 14.60 2.77 17.24
CA ASN A 258 13.78 1.77 16.55
C ASN A 258 13.15 2.35 15.27
N LYS A 259 12.71 3.63 15.28
CA LYS A 259 12.20 4.30 14.08
C LYS A 259 13.26 4.43 12.99
N ARG A 260 14.48 4.85 13.35
CA ARG A 260 15.64 4.95 12.44
C ARG A 260 16.05 3.59 11.85
N LEU A 261 15.98 2.54 12.66
CA LEU A 261 16.19 1.16 12.23
C LEU A 261 15.09 0.71 11.26
N GLY A 262 13.83 1.01 11.57
CA GLY A 262 12.69 0.77 10.66
C GLY A 262 12.87 1.44 9.30
N VAL A 263 13.29 2.72 9.27
CA VAL A 263 13.61 3.41 8.01
C VAL A 263 14.71 2.66 7.25
N THR A 264 15.77 2.20 7.92
CA THR A 264 16.86 1.45 7.25
C THR A 264 16.35 0.18 6.58
N PHE A 265 15.52 -0.61 7.27
CA PHE A 265 14.92 -1.82 6.70
C PHE A 265 14.01 -1.49 5.51
N LEU A 266 13.13 -0.49 5.65
CA LEU A 266 12.23 -0.09 4.57
C LEU A 266 12.99 0.44 3.35
N THR A 267 14.09 1.16 3.54
CA THR A 267 14.95 1.63 2.45
C THR A 267 15.57 0.47 1.68
N ILE A 268 16.03 -0.58 2.38
CA ILE A 268 16.54 -1.80 1.74
C ILE A 268 15.42 -2.52 0.97
N PHE A 269 14.23 -2.66 1.57
CA PHE A 269 13.08 -3.25 0.87
C PHE A 269 12.70 -2.45 -0.37
N ASN A 270 12.72 -1.12 -0.29
CA ASN A 270 12.40 -0.27 -1.44
C ASN A 270 13.47 -0.37 -2.54
N LEU A 271 14.74 -0.42 -2.17
CA LEU A 271 15.85 -0.66 -3.10
C LEU A 271 15.65 -1.99 -3.85
N LEU A 272 15.30 -3.06 -3.13
CA LEU A 272 15.02 -4.36 -3.73
C LEU A 272 13.80 -4.29 -4.68
N ALA A 273 12.76 -3.55 -4.31
CA ALA A 273 11.62 -3.32 -5.19
C ALA A 273 12.04 -2.64 -6.50
N TYR A 274 12.79 -1.52 -6.44
CA TYR A 274 13.31 -0.86 -7.64
C TYR A 274 14.22 -1.76 -8.47
N LEU A 275 15.02 -2.64 -7.84
CA LEU A 275 15.88 -3.60 -8.54
C LEU A 275 15.03 -4.61 -9.33
N VAL A 276 14.06 -5.21 -8.65
CA VAL A 276 13.16 -6.20 -9.27
C VAL A 276 12.33 -5.54 -10.38
N ASP A 277 11.85 -4.31 -10.15
CA ASP A 277 11.10 -3.56 -11.14
C ASP A 277 11.94 -3.23 -12.38
N LEU A 278 13.21 -2.84 -12.19
CA LEU A 278 14.14 -2.62 -13.29
C LEU A 278 14.38 -3.92 -14.09
N VAL A 279 14.59 -5.06 -13.42
CA VAL A 279 14.81 -6.35 -14.08
C VAL A 279 13.57 -6.76 -14.90
N TYR A 280 12.37 -6.66 -14.34
CA TYR A 280 11.15 -7.01 -15.07
C TYR A 280 10.85 -6.02 -16.21
N SER A 281 11.00 -4.72 -15.96
CA SER A 281 10.79 -3.68 -16.98
C SER A 281 11.78 -3.83 -18.14
N THR A 282 13.05 -4.09 -17.86
CA THR A 282 14.05 -4.34 -18.93
C THR A 282 13.77 -5.62 -19.69
N LYS A 283 13.34 -6.71 -19.02
CA LYS A 283 12.91 -7.93 -19.71
C LYS A 283 11.72 -7.68 -20.64
N MET A 284 10.69 -6.95 -20.20
CA MET A 284 9.53 -6.65 -21.03
C MET A 284 9.86 -5.75 -22.23
N VAL A 285 10.77 -4.78 -22.07
CA VAL A 285 11.11 -3.84 -23.15
C VAL A 285 12.17 -4.38 -24.11
N PHE A 286 13.14 -5.16 -23.64
CA PHE A 286 14.31 -5.58 -24.44
C PHE A 286 14.34 -7.06 -24.82
N VAL A 287 13.57 -7.94 -24.13
CA VAL A 287 13.55 -9.39 -24.43
C VAL A 287 12.31 -9.80 -25.24
N THR A 288 11.52 -8.84 -25.71
CA THR A 288 10.43 -9.12 -26.64
C THR A 288 10.95 -9.19 -28.07
N VAL A 289 11.55 -10.33 -28.46
CA VAL A 289 11.57 -10.84 -29.84
C VAL A 289 11.70 -12.38 -29.80
N PRO A 290 11.00 -13.16 -30.65
CA PRO A 290 9.84 -12.89 -31.53
C PRO A 290 8.50 -13.40 -30.96
#